data_AF-A0A7J4CYA3-F1
#
_entry.id   AF-A0A7J4CYA3-F1
#
_cell.length_a   1.000
_cell.length_b   1.000
_cell.length_c   1.000
_cell.angle_alpha   90.00
_cell.angle_beta   90.00
_cell.angle_gamma   90.00
#
_symmetry.space_group_name_H-M   'P 1'
#
loop_
_entity.id
_entity.type
_entity.pdbx_description
1 polymer ?
#
loop_
_entity_poly.entity_id
_entity_poly.type
_entity_poly.pdbx_seq_one_letter_code
_entity_poly.pdbx_strand_id
1 'polypeptide(L)'
;KTPDVKEAKGYKEIEASLEKLPILTHQPIDGGAYISSAMAVANDKEYGRNLSFHRAMKIDNQHLVMRILDRHLMDYMKRGLKEFAFCNGVSVPVLLGAATSLGIEEDEMAVANALADSPVIELAGHSIPQSEVVMICEFTGDMHDEGPFVDLTETPDIIRKQPVARIKRIFIRDDSVFHALLPSGPEHKVLMGMPREPTIFNSVNKVVECHDVFMSHGGGSWLHGAVSIKKKNEDDGRKAIEAAFDGHASMKHVWVVDDDIDVTNSQAVEWAMATRFQADRDLVIKTGVKGSSLDPSADPKTRGTVKVGFDCTIPLDRERNDFSKTKPGMQVNLEEYLD
;
A
#
# COMPACT_ATOMS: atom_id res chain seq x y z
N LYS A 1 -9.43 3.13 16.90
CA LYS A 1 -9.91 2.52 18.17
C LYS A 1 -8.70 2.10 18.99
N THR A 2 -8.45 2.72 20.15
CA THR A 2 -7.24 2.45 20.96
C THR A 2 -7.09 0.96 21.27
N PRO A 3 -5.91 0.34 21.04
CA PRO A 3 -5.68 -1.06 21.37
C PRO A 3 -5.48 -1.27 22.88
N ASP A 4 -5.92 -2.42 23.39
CA ASP A 4 -5.58 -2.84 24.75
C ASP A 4 -4.09 -3.16 24.85
N VAL A 5 -3.49 -2.91 26.01
CA VAL A 5 -2.12 -3.30 26.33
C VAL A 5 -2.14 -4.63 27.09
N LYS A 6 -1.42 -5.63 26.59
CA LYS A 6 -1.30 -6.96 27.21
C LYS A 6 0.17 -7.26 27.55
N GLU A 7 0.36 -8.17 28.49
CA GLU A 7 1.70 -8.66 28.84
C GLU A 7 2.25 -9.54 27.71
N ALA A 8 3.53 -9.36 27.35
CA ALA A 8 4.20 -10.23 26.39
C ALA A 8 4.40 -11.63 27.00
N LYS A 9 3.80 -12.65 26.38
CA LYS A 9 3.89 -14.05 26.82
C LYS A 9 4.42 -14.95 25.72
N GLY A 10 5.23 -15.93 26.10
CA GLY A 10 5.74 -16.96 25.17
C GLY A 10 6.82 -16.47 24.22
N TYR A 11 7.54 -15.40 24.55
CA TYR A 11 8.73 -14.96 23.82
C TYR A 11 10.00 -15.50 24.48
N LYS A 12 10.89 -16.07 23.66
CA LYS A 12 12.25 -16.43 24.06
C LYS A 12 13.25 -15.60 23.29
N GLU A 13 14.24 -15.08 24.00
CA GLU A 13 15.38 -14.40 23.37
C GLU A 13 16.32 -15.45 22.78
N ILE A 14 16.74 -15.23 21.55
CA ILE A 14 17.73 -16.04 20.85
C ILE A 14 18.98 -15.21 20.58
N GLU A 15 20.03 -15.88 20.09
CA GLU A 15 21.23 -15.21 19.60
C GLU A 15 20.86 -14.09 18.60
N ALA A 16 21.42 -12.90 18.78
CA ALA A 16 21.16 -11.73 17.94
C ALA A 16 21.89 -11.83 16.59
N SER A 17 21.55 -12.88 15.83
CA SER A 17 22.15 -13.22 14.53
C SER A 17 21.09 -13.52 13.49
N LEU A 18 21.24 -12.92 12.31
CA LEU A 18 20.44 -13.14 11.11
C LEU A 18 20.83 -14.42 10.36
N GLU A 19 21.82 -15.18 10.83
CA GLU A 19 22.32 -16.39 10.15
C GLU A 19 21.25 -17.49 10.09
N LYS A 20 20.50 -17.67 11.18
CA LYS A 20 19.52 -18.76 11.33
C LYS A 20 18.10 -18.36 10.93
N LEU A 21 17.89 -17.13 10.47
CA LEU A 21 16.59 -16.67 9.99
C LEU A 21 16.45 -16.98 8.49
N PRO A 22 15.29 -17.46 8.01
CA PRO A 22 15.07 -17.81 6.61
C PRO A 22 14.81 -16.56 5.74
N ILE A 23 15.77 -15.65 5.70
CA ILE A 23 15.70 -14.41 4.93
C ILE A 23 15.96 -14.74 3.46
N LEU A 24 15.01 -14.40 2.58
CA LEU A 24 15.02 -14.82 1.19
C LEU A 24 15.75 -13.82 0.30
N THR A 25 16.43 -14.32 -0.72
CA THR A 25 16.74 -13.56 -1.93
C THR A 25 15.65 -13.89 -2.95
N HIS A 26 14.87 -12.89 -3.38
CA HIS A 26 13.64 -13.11 -4.14
C HIS A 26 13.90 -13.20 -5.63
N GLN A 27 14.84 -12.41 -6.13
CA GLN A 27 15.21 -12.33 -7.55
C GLN A 27 16.72 -12.42 -7.75
N PRO A 28 17.20 -12.91 -8.91
CA PRO A 28 18.63 -12.93 -9.23
C PRO A 28 19.31 -11.56 -9.25
N ILE A 29 18.53 -10.48 -9.43
CA ILE A 29 19.03 -9.10 -9.47
C ILE A 29 19.14 -8.46 -8.08
N ASP A 30 18.58 -9.09 -7.05
CA ASP A 30 18.53 -8.49 -5.72
C ASP A 30 19.95 -8.29 -5.18
N GLY A 31 20.21 -7.13 -4.58
CA GLY A 31 21.52 -6.83 -3.97
C GLY A 31 21.91 -7.76 -2.82
N GLY A 32 20.96 -8.54 -2.28
CA GLY A 32 21.15 -9.45 -1.16
C GLY A 32 19.85 -10.13 -0.74
N ALA A 33 19.85 -10.77 0.43
CA ALA A 33 18.64 -11.32 1.04
C ALA A 33 17.83 -10.22 1.75
N TYR A 34 16.50 -10.23 1.66
CA TYR A 34 15.62 -9.18 2.17
C TYR A 34 14.61 -9.69 3.19
N ILE A 35 14.42 -8.89 4.24
CA ILE A 35 13.21 -8.92 5.06
C ILE A 35 12.24 -7.90 4.46
N SER A 36 11.20 -8.39 3.78
CA SER A 36 10.25 -7.57 2.99
C SER A 36 8.87 -7.38 3.64
N SER A 37 8.57 -8.13 4.70
CA SER A 37 7.26 -8.23 5.35
C SER A 37 7.21 -7.65 6.76
N ALA A 38 8.36 -7.23 7.29
CA ALA A 38 8.45 -6.71 8.64
C ALA A 38 8.21 -5.21 8.68
N MET A 39 7.67 -4.75 9.81
CA MET A 39 7.40 -3.34 10.08
C MET A 39 8.31 -2.81 11.18
N ALA A 40 8.85 -1.62 10.95
CA ALA A 40 9.48 -0.84 11.99
C ALA A 40 8.39 -0.27 12.89
N VAL A 41 8.49 -0.57 14.17
CA VAL A 41 7.63 -0.06 15.24
C VAL A 41 8.50 0.87 16.06
N ALA A 42 8.23 2.15 15.91
CA ALA A 42 8.98 3.23 16.54
C ALA A 42 8.05 4.07 17.41
N ASN A 43 8.61 4.74 18.42
CA ASN A 43 7.86 5.62 19.29
C ASN A 43 8.58 6.96 19.47
N ASP A 44 7.90 8.05 19.17
CA ASP A 44 8.31 9.42 19.49
C ASP A 44 7.60 9.91 20.76
N LYS A 45 8.23 10.81 21.51
CA LYS A 45 7.66 11.34 22.76
C LYS A 45 6.48 12.29 22.54
N GLU A 46 6.45 12.96 21.40
CA GLU A 46 5.41 13.93 21.02
C GLU A 46 4.35 13.26 20.15
N TYR A 47 4.78 12.52 19.12
CA TYR A 47 3.87 11.95 18.13
C TYR A 47 3.40 10.52 18.45
N GLY A 48 4.02 9.86 19.42
CA GLY A 48 3.64 8.51 19.82
C GLY A 48 4.14 7.42 18.87
N ARG A 49 3.39 6.33 18.77
CA ARG A 49 3.78 5.13 18.03
C ARG A 49 3.57 5.29 16.53
N ASN A 50 4.52 4.79 15.73
CA ASN A 50 4.39 4.60 14.30
C ASN A 50 4.74 3.14 13.93
N LEU A 51 3.91 2.52 13.08
CA LEU A 51 4.19 1.24 12.42
C LEU A 51 4.32 1.48 10.92
N SER A 52 5.45 1.08 10.32
CA SER A 52 5.66 1.28 8.89
C SER A 52 6.50 0.15 8.27
N PHE A 53 6.13 -0.27 7.06
CA PHE A 53 6.88 -1.27 6.30
C PHE A 53 8.17 -0.67 5.75
N HIS A 54 9.27 -1.40 5.94
CA HIS A 54 10.58 -1.05 5.41
C HIS A 54 11.29 -2.31 4.97
N ARG A 55 11.50 -2.48 3.66
CA ARG A 55 12.37 -3.57 3.20
C ARG A 55 13.77 -3.37 3.73
N ALA A 56 14.38 -4.45 4.20
CA ALA A 56 15.68 -4.45 4.84
C ALA A 56 16.59 -5.52 4.23
N MET A 57 17.65 -5.08 3.55
CA MET A 57 18.64 -5.97 2.94
C MET A 57 19.68 -6.38 3.98
N LYS A 58 19.96 -7.68 4.05
CA LYS A 58 21.00 -8.26 4.90
C LYS A 58 22.39 -7.87 4.38
N ILE A 59 23.17 -7.17 5.21
CA ILE A 59 24.58 -6.85 4.93
C ILE A 59 25.47 -7.98 5.43
N ASP A 60 25.28 -8.37 6.69
CA ASP A 60 25.98 -9.46 7.36
C ASP A 60 25.05 -10.15 8.38
N ASN A 61 25.59 -10.92 9.32
CA ASN A 61 24.77 -11.63 10.31
C ASN A 61 24.21 -10.74 11.44
N GLN A 62 24.55 -9.45 11.50
CA GLN A 62 24.07 -8.53 12.54
C GLN A 62 23.60 -7.16 12.00
N HIS A 63 23.80 -6.86 10.72
CA HIS A 63 23.45 -5.56 10.12
C HIS A 63 22.48 -5.70 8.94
N LEU A 64 21.53 -4.76 8.90
CA LEU A 64 20.58 -4.55 7.82
C LEU A 64 20.77 -3.14 7.25
N VAL A 65 20.61 -2.97 5.94
CA VAL A 65 20.36 -1.65 5.34
C VAL A 65 18.88 -1.53 4.98
N MET A 66 18.23 -0.45 5.42
CA MET A 66 16.78 -0.32 5.34
C MET A 66 16.35 0.80 4.40
N ARG A 67 15.41 0.51 3.50
CA ARG A 67 14.83 1.54 2.63
C ARG A 67 13.87 2.42 3.43
N ILE A 68 14.33 3.60 3.83
CA ILE A 68 13.53 4.58 4.59
C ILE A 68 13.25 5.81 3.72
N LEU A 69 11.96 6.11 3.55
CA LEU A 69 11.47 7.28 2.83
C LEU A 69 11.33 8.49 3.76
N ASP A 70 11.29 9.70 3.19
CA ASP A 70 10.95 10.95 3.92
C ASP A 70 9.47 10.93 4.36
N ARG A 71 9.23 10.20 5.45
CA ARG A 71 7.96 9.90 6.13
C ARG A 71 8.21 9.81 7.65
N HIS A 72 7.20 9.41 8.42
CA HIS A 72 7.22 9.43 9.89
C HIS A 72 8.46 8.79 10.52
N LEU A 73 8.90 7.61 10.10
CA LEU A 73 10.11 6.98 10.66
C LEU A 73 11.36 7.85 10.45
N MET A 74 11.52 8.47 9.28
CA MET A 74 12.63 9.38 9.02
C MET A 74 12.52 10.66 9.87
N ASP A 75 11.32 11.17 10.09
CA ASP A 75 11.11 12.31 10.98
C ASP A 75 11.42 11.95 12.44
N TYR A 76 11.08 10.75 12.89
CA TYR A 76 11.43 10.24 14.22
C TYR A 76 12.96 10.09 14.34
N MET A 77 13.65 9.58 13.31
CA MET A 77 15.11 9.52 13.28
C MET A 77 15.74 10.93 13.40
N LYS A 78 15.23 11.92 12.68
CA LYS A 78 15.69 13.33 12.77
C LYS A 78 15.46 13.93 14.17
N ARG A 79 14.42 13.46 14.87
CA ARG A 79 14.10 13.83 16.26
C ARG A 79 14.86 13.02 17.31
N GLY A 80 15.75 12.13 16.89
CA GLY A 80 16.67 11.41 17.77
C GLY A 80 16.28 9.98 18.10
N LEU A 81 15.30 9.37 17.40
CA LEU A 81 15.05 7.94 17.48
C LEU A 81 16.32 7.16 17.12
N LYS A 82 16.79 6.32 18.05
CA LYS A 82 17.97 5.46 17.86
C LYS A 82 17.61 3.98 17.79
N GLU A 83 16.64 3.55 18.57
CA GLU A 83 16.25 2.15 18.70
C GLU A 83 14.76 1.99 18.34
N PHE A 84 14.43 0.89 17.67
CA PHE A 84 13.07 0.53 17.28
C PHE A 84 12.93 -1.00 17.24
N ALA A 85 11.69 -1.50 17.23
CA ALA A 85 11.42 -2.91 17.04
C ALA A 85 11.06 -3.19 15.58
N PHE A 86 11.64 -4.23 14.99
CA PHE A 86 11.33 -4.71 13.64
C PHE A 86 10.56 -6.02 13.74
N CYS A 87 9.27 -5.95 13.45
CA CYS A 87 8.29 -6.97 13.78
C CYS A 87 7.86 -7.75 12.54
N ASN A 88 8.02 -9.07 12.54
CA ASN A 88 7.67 -9.98 11.45
C ASN A 88 6.63 -11.01 11.91
N GLY A 89 5.74 -11.42 10.98
CA GLY A 89 4.69 -12.38 11.27
C GLY A 89 3.65 -11.81 12.23
N VAL A 90 2.99 -10.73 11.82
CA VAL A 90 1.89 -10.12 12.56
C VAL A 90 0.54 -10.54 11.97
N SER A 91 -0.55 -10.20 12.65
CA SER A 91 -1.89 -10.48 12.16
C SER A 91 -2.27 -9.62 10.94
N VAL A 92 -3.20 -10.11 10.11
CA VAL A 92 -3.70 -9.38 8.92
C VAL A 92 -4.22 -7.96 9.24
N PRO A 93 -5.00 -7.73 10.32
CA PRO A 93 -5.40 -6.38 10.72
C PRO A 93 -4.21 -5.45 10.95
N VAL A 94 -3.11 -5.95 11.54
CA VAL A 94 -1.90 -5.16 11.79
C VAL A 94 -1.16 -4.88 10.48
N LEU A 95 -1.07 -5.85 9.56
CA LEU A 95 -0.52 -5.61 8.22
C LEU A 95 -1.28 -4.48 7.50
N LEU A 96 -2.62 -4.52 7.54
CA LEU A 96 -3.47 -3.49 6.94
C LEU A 96 -3.37 -2.13 7.64
N GLY A 97 -3.29 -2.13 8.98
CA GLY A 97 -3.07 -0.92 9.76
C GLY A 97 -1.75 -0.24 9.38
N ALA A 98 -0.64 -0.96 9.44
CA ALA A 98 0.71 -0.46 9.11
C ALA A 98 0.88 -0.04 7.63
N ALA A 99 0.03 -0.58 6.74
CA ALA A 99 -0.04 -0.22 5.34
C ALA A 99 -0.84 1.07 5.07
N THR A 100 -1.68 1.49 6.02
CA THR A 100 -2.53 2.67 5.89
C THR A 100 -1.74 3.93 6.21
N SER A 101 -1.78 4.93 5.33
CA SER A 101 -1.14 6.22 5.61
C SER A 101 -2.04 7.11 6.44
N LEU A 102 -1.62 7.37 7.67
CA LEU A 102 -2.30 8.26 8.61
C LEU A 102 -1.49 9.54 8.83
N GLY A 103 -2.01 10.46 9.65
CA GLY A 103 -1.23 11.59 10.18
C GLY A 103 -0.13 11.12 11.13
N ILE A 104 0.89 11.95 11.35
CA ILE A 104 2.03 11.59 12.21
C ILE A 104 1.66 11.34 13.67
N GLU A 105 0.55 11.92 14.13
CA GLU A 105 0.00 11.77 15.49
C GLU A 105 -0.96 10.58 15.61
N GLU A 106 -1.23 9.87 14.52
CA GLU A 106 -2.18 8.76 14.47
C GLU A 106 -1.45 7.41 14.53
N ASP A 107 -1.94 6.53 15.40
CA ASP A 107 -1.38 5.20 15.62
C ASP A 107 -2.01 4.17 14.66
N GLU A 108 -1.20 3.52 13.82
CA GLU A 108 -1.68 2.51 12.88
C GLU A 108 -2.34 1.30 13.58
N MET A 109 -1.99 1.00 14.84
CA MET A 109 -2.68 -0.02 15.62
C MET A 109 -4.15 0.34 15.90
N ALA A 110 -4.51 1.62 15.84
CA ALA A 110 -5.89 2.05 16.00
C ALA A 110 -6.78 1.62 14.82
N VAL A 111 -6.20 1.49 13.61
CA VAL A 111 -6.85 0.92 12.42
C VAL A 111 -6.93 -0.59 12.56
N ALA A 112 -5.82 -1.25 12.90
CA ALA A 112 -5.79 -2.69 13.13
C ALA A 112 -6.87 -3.13 14.14
N ASN A 113 -6.95 -2.43 15.28
CA ASN A 113 -7.90 -2.75 16.34
C ASN A 113 -9.36 -2.41 16.01
N ALA A 114 -9.59 -1.54 15.03
CA ALA A 114 -10.92 -1.27 14.48
C ALA A 114 -11.39 -2.41 13.57
N LEU A 115 -10.46 -3.06 12.84
CA LEU A 115 -10.76 -4.21 11.98
C LEU A 115 -11.00 -5.49 12.78
N ALA A 116 -10.16 -5.79 13.77
CA ALA A 116 -10.34 -6.92 14.70
C ALA A 116 -9.52 -6.68 15.98
N ASP A 117 -9.85 -7.38 17.10
CA ASP A 117 -9.10 -7.26 18.36
C ASP A 117 -7.60 -7.45 18.13
N SER A 118 -6.84 -6.35 18.25
CA SER A 118 -5.42 -6.27 17.92
C SER A 118 -4.68 -5.56 19.06
N PRO A 119 -4.44 -6.26 20.18
CA PRO A 119 -3.76 -5.70 21.33
C PRO A 119 -2.28 -5.43 21.01
N VAL A 120 -1.69 -4.55 21.80
CA VAL A 120 -0.25 -4.30 21.82
C VAL A 120 0.36 -4.98 23.04
N ILE A 121 1.64 -5.32 22.95
CA ILE A 121 2.41 -5.93 24.02
C ILE A 121 3.65 -5.10 24.33
N GLU A 122 4.08 -5.13 25.59
CA GLU A 122 5.36 -4.54 25.99
C GLU A 122 6.47 -5.61 25.95
N LEU A 123 7.44 -5.45 25.04
CA LEU A 123 8.57 -6.35 24.90
C LEU A 123 9.86 -5.56 24.73
N ALA A 124 10.86 -5.86 25.58
CA ALA A 124 12.18 -5.23 25.55
C ALA A 124 12.18 -3.68 25.59
N GLY A 125 11.16 -3.07 26.20
CA GLY A 125 11.02 -1.61 26.28
C GLY A 125 10.28 -0.97 25.10
N HIS A 126 9.66 -1.78 24.24
CA HIS A 126 8.89 -1.32 23.08
C HIS A 126 7.43 -1.81 23.16
N SER A 127 6.49 -0.93 22.80
CA SER A 127 5.05 -1.22 22.72
C SER A 127 4.68 -1.61 21.29
N ILE A 128 4.62 -2.92 21.03
CA ILE A 128 4.60 -3.50 19.68
C ILE A 128 3.34 -4.36 19.44
N PRO A 129 2.94 -4.62 18.17
CA PRO A 129 1.98 -5.68 17.90
C PRO A 129 2.55 -7.04 18.29
N GLN A 130 1.67 -7.96 18.65
CA GLN A 130 2.05 -9.35 18.79
C GLN A 130 2.59 -9.88 17.45
N SER A 131 3.81 -10.39 17.47
CA SER A 131 4.59 -10.77 16.29
C SER A 131 5.25 -12.13 16.48
N GLU A 132 5.45 -12.90 15.41
CA GLU A 132 6.15 -14.17 15.47
C GLU A 132 7.65 -14.01 15.74
N VAL A 133 8.28 -13.01 15.11
CA VAL A 133 9.69 -12.63 15.31
C VAL A 133 9.80 -11.14 15.56
N VAL A 134 10.50 -10.75 16.63
CA VAL A 134 10.77 -9.35 17.00
C VAL A 134 12.27 -9.14 17.07
N MET A 135 12.78 -8.24 16.23
CA MET A 135 14.18 -7.82 16.26
C MET A 135 14.27 -6.43 16.86
N ILE A 136 15.04 -6.24 17.93
CA ILE A 136 15.35 -4.91 18.44
C ILE A 136 16.56 -4.38 17.69
N CYS A 137 16.36 -3.27 16.98
CA CYS A 137 17.31 -2.70 16.03
C CYS A 137 17.76 -1.32 16.49
N GLU A 138 19.01 -0.98 16.24
CA GLU A 138 19.57 0.35 16.53
C GLU A 138 20.23 0.93 15.27
N PHE A 139 19.87 2.16 14.90
CA PHE A 139 20.50 2.86 13.80
C PHE A 139 21.96 3.19 14.15
N THR A 140 22.90 2.74 13.32
CA THR A 140 24.34 2.92 13.60
C THR A 140 24.83 4.34 13.29
N GLY A 141 24.11 5.04 12.42
CA GLY A 141 24.55 6.31 11.83
C GLY A 141 25.29 6.14 10.50
N ASP A 142 25.63 4.91 10.13
CA ASP A 142 26.25 4.59 8.85
C ASP A 142 25.22 4.47 7.74
N MET A 143 25.70 4.56 6.50
CA MET A 143 24.92 4.40 5.29
C MET A 143 25.53 3.29 4.43
N HIS A 144 24.70 2.45 3.82
CA HIS A 144 25.13 1.40 2.89
C HIS A 144 24.33 1.47 1.59
N ASP A 145 24.84 0.87 0.52
CA ASP A 145 24.08 0.69 -0.71
C ASP A 145 22.93 -0.31 -0.47
N GLU A 146 21.71 0.11 -0.79
CA GLU A 146 20.48 -0.67 -0.77
C GLU A 146 19.98 -0.83 -2.20
N GLY A 147 19.52 -2.03 -2.55
CA GLY A 147 19.15 -2.39 -3.91
C GLY A 147 20.31 -3.01 -4.72
N PRO A 148 20.07 -3.38 -6.00
CA PRO A 148 18.76 -3.29 -6.66
C PRO A 148 17.76 -4.25 -5.99
N PHE A 149 16.48 -3.99 -6.21
CA PHE A 149 15.39 -4.82 -5.69
C PHE A 149 14.18 -4.67 -6.60
N VAL A 150 13.42 -5.75 -6.80
CA VAL A 150 12.16 -5.65 -7.55
C VAL A 150 11.11 -4.92 -6.72
N ASP A 151 10.44 -3.91 -7.29
CA ASP A 151 9.43 -3.11 -6.59
C ASP A 151 8.01 -3.41 -7.09
N LEU A 152 7.00 -2.77 -6.49
CA LEU A 152 5.58 -3.06 -6.72
C LEU A 152 5.18 -3.11 -8.20
N THR A 153 5.78 -2.25 -9.03
CA THR A 153 5.53 -2.14 -10.47
C THR A 153 6.16 -3.25 -11.30
N GLU A 154 6.71 -4.29 -10.66
CA GLU A 154 7.42 -5.41 -11.30
C GLU A 154 8.69 -5.00 -12.02
N THR A 155 9.18 -3.78 -11.73
CA THR A 155 10.40 -3.22 -12.29
C THR A 155 11.48 -3.09 -11.22
N PRO A 156 12.77 -3.15 -11.60
CA PRO A 156 13.86 -2.96 -10.66
C PRO A 156 13.88 -1.52 -10.13
N ASP A 157 13.98 -1.37 -8.80
CA ASP A 157 14.34 -0.12 -8.17
C ASP A 157 15.87 0.05 -8.15
N ILE A 158 16.33 1.30 -8.17
CA ILE A 158 17.75 1.64 -8.28
C ILE A 158 18.47 1.55 -6.94
N ILE A 159 19.80 1.40 -7.01
CA ILE A 159 20.68 1.42 -5.85
C ILE A 159 20.72 2.81 -5.23
N ARG A 160 20.56 2.91 -3.90
CA ARG A 160 20.70 4.17 -3.15
C ARG A 160 21.41 3.96 -1.82
N LYS A 161 22.11 4.98 -1.34
CA LYS A 161 22.60 4.99 0.04
C LYS A 161 21.41 5.10 1.01
N GLN A 162 21.32 4.18 1.96
CA GLN A 162 20.26 4.11 2.95
C GLN A 162 20.83 3.80 4.36
N PRO A 163 20.10 4.12 5.44
CA PRO A 163 20.58 3.92 6.81
C PRO A 163 20.81 2.44 7.17
N VAL A 164 21.88 2.20 7.93
CA VAL A 164 22.21 0.89 8.50
C VAL A 164 21.62 0.77 9.90
N ALA A 165 20.99 -0.37 10.17
CA ALA A 165 20.51 -0.77 11.48
C ALA A 165 21.23 -2.05 11.93
N ARG A 166 21.68 -2.06 13.20
CA ARG A 166 22.30 -3.20 13.85
C ARG A 166 21.28 -3.92 14.72
N ILE A 167 21.23 -5.25 14.62
CA ILE A 167 20.41 -6.08 15.49
C ILE A 167 21.08 -6.18 16.87
N LYS A 168 20.33 -5.81 17.91
CA LYS A 168 20.75 -5.91 19.31
C LYS A 168 20.23 -7.19 19.96
N ARG A 169 18.97 -7.53 19.70
CA ARG A 169 18.27 -8.65 20.34
C ARG A 169 17.24 -9.22 19.37
N ILE A 170 16.99 -10.52 19.46
CA ILE A 170 15.94 -11.18 18.67
C ILE A 170 15.09 -12.02 19.63
N PHE A 171 13.78 -11.86 19.53
CA PHE A 171 12.80 -12.64 20.26
C PHE A 171 11.93 -13.41 19.27
N ILE A 172 11.67 -14.67 19.59
CA ILE A 172 10.77 -15.52 18.82
C ILE A 172 9.75 -16.16 19.74
N ARG A 173 8.64 -16.61 19.16
CA ARG A 173 7.68 -17.48 19.82
C ARG A 173 8.04 -18.95 19.63
N ASP A 174 7.39 -19.83 20.39
CA ASP A 174 7.42 -21.27 20.08
C ASP A 174 6.67 -21.54 18.78
N ASP A 175 7.21 -22.46 17.96
CA ASP A 175 6.71 -22.78 16.61
C ASP A 175 6.54 -21.54 15.69
N SER A 176 7.45 -20.57 15.85
CA SER A 176 7.41 -19.29 15.15
C SER A 176 7.46 -19.44 13.63
N VAL A 177 6.62 -18.66 12.94
CA VAL A 177 6.60 -18.55 11.49
C VAL A 177 7.29 -17.27 11.03
N PHE A 178 8.28 -17.40 10.15
CA PHE A 178 8.86 -16.26 9.46
C PHE A 178 8.01 -15.93 8.23
N HIS A 179 7.24 -14.85 8.29
CA HIS A 179 6.40 -14.41 7.17
C HIS A 179 7.29 -13.83 6.08
N ALA A 180 7.27 -14.41 4.88
CA ALA A 180 7.93 -13.86 3.71
C ALA A 180 6.89 -13.26 2.75
N LEU A 181 6.96 -11.96 2.53
CA LEU A 181 6.15 -11.27 1.52
C LEU A 181 6.92 -11.30 0.20
N LEU A 182 6.31 -11.86 -0.85
CA LEU A 182 6.90 -11.89 -2.18
C LEU A 182 6.74 -10.52 -2.85
N PRO A 183 7.83 -9.80 -3.14
CA PRO A 183 7.79 -8.52 -3.82
C PRO A 183 7.02 -8.60 -5.14
N SER A 184 6.21 -7.58 -5.38
CA SER A 184 5.31 -7.47 -6.54
C SER A 184 4.25 -8.57 -6.66
N GLY A 185 4.21 -9.51 -5.71
CA GLY A 185 3.17 -10.52 -5.60
C GLY A 185 1.83 -9.93 -5.14
N PRO A 186 0.77 -10.76 -5.12
CA PRO A 186 -0.57 -10.32 -4.74
C PRO A 186 -0.65 -9.67 -3.36
N GLU A 187 0.07 -10.19 -2.37
CA GLU A 187 0.10 -9.62 -1.01
C GLU A 187 0.68 -8.20 -1.02
N HIS A 188 1.81 -7.98 -1.70
CA HIS A 188 2.41 -6.65 -1.83
C HIS A 188 1.44 -5.66 -2.48
N LYS A 189 0.75 -6.11 -3.53
CA LYS A 189 -0.24 -5.34 -4.27
C LYS A 189 -1.43 -4.93 -3.40
N VAL A 190 -1.96 -5.86 -2.61
CA VAL A 190 -3.05 -5.58 -1.66
C VAL A 190 -2.58 -4.63 -0.58
N LEU A 191 -1.43 -4.89 0.07
CA LEU A 191 -0.92 -4.06 1.16
C LEU A 191 -0.43 -2.67 0.74
N MET A 192 -0.35 -2.37 -0.55
CA MET A 192 0.06 -1.04 -1.01
C MET A 192 -1.08 -0.30 -1.75
N GLY A 193 -1.81 -0.99 -2.61
CA GLY A 193 -2.89 -0.40 -3.41
C GLY A 193 -4.18 -0.19 -2.64
N MET A 194 -4.69 -1.25 -2.03
CA MET A 194 -6.00 -1.24 -1.36
C MET A 194 -6.10 -0.16 -0.28
N PRO A 195 -5.09 0.10 0.58
CA PRO A 195 -5.14 1.21 1.55
C PRO A 195 -5.35 2.60 0.95
N ARG A 196 -5.11 2.80 -0.36
CA ARG A 196 -5.42 4.05 -1.05
C ARG A 196 -6.88 4.17 -1.49
N GLU A 197 -7.57 3.06 -1.71
CA GLU A 197 -8.97 3.04 -2.16
C GLU A 197 -9.88 3.82 -1.20
N PRO A 198 -9.82 3.65 0.14
CA PRO A 198 -10.62 4.47 1.07
C PRO A 198 -10.26 5.95 1.05
N THR A 199 -8.99 6.31 0.83
CA THR A 199 -8.57 7.72 0.77
C THR A 199 -9.11 8.39 -0.50
N ILE A 200 -9.03 7.69 -1.63
CA ILE A 200 -9.62 8.13 -2.90
C ILE A 200 -11.14 8.23 -2.75
N PHE A 201 -11.80 7.21 -2.22
CA PHE A 201 -13.24 7.19 -1.98
C PHE A 201 -13.68 8.41 -1.16
N ASN A 202 -13.02 8.64 0.00
CA ASN A 202 -13.33 9.76 0.87
C ASN A 202 -13.07 11.12 0.22
N SER A 203 -12.06 11.22 -0.65
CA SER A 203 -11.76 12.46 -1.38
C SER A 203 -12.84 12.76 -2.42
N VAL A 204 -13.19 11.76 -3.25
CA VAL A 204 -14.24 11.87 -4.27
C VAL A 204 -15.60 12.12 -3.64
N ASN A 205 -15.92 11.45 -2.53
CA ASN A 205 -17.21 11.56 -1.85
C ASN A 205 -17.49 12.95 -1.26
N LYS A 206 -16.46 13.81 -1.14
CA LYS A 206 -16.63 15.22 -0.73
C LYS A 206 -17.22 16.09 -1.83
N VAL A 207 -17.06 15.69 -3.10
CA VAL A 207 -17.44 16.51 -4.26
C VAL A 207 -18.57 15.90 -5.08
N VAL A 208 -18.70 14.58 -5.11
CA VAL A 208 -19.76 13.84 -5.80
C VAL A 208 -20.13 12.58 -5.00
N GLU A 209 -21.28 11.95 -5.26
CA GLU A 209 -21.61 10.68 -4.59
C GLU A 209 -20.73 9.54 -5.15
N CYS A 210 -19.74 9.10 -4.35
CA CYS A 210 -18.85 8.02 -4.70
C CYS A 210 -19.52 6.68 -4.37
N HIS A 211 -19.57 5.77 -5.34
CA HIS A 211 -20.14 4.43 -5.17
C HIS A 211 -19.05 3.42 -4.81
N ASP A 212 -17.92 3.42 -5.51
CA ASP A 212 -16.85 2.44 -5.30
C ASP A 212 -15.51 2.93 -5.87
N VAL A 213 -14.39 2.38 -5.39
CA VAL A 213 -13.04 2.67 -5.87
C VAL A 213 -12.21 1.39 -5.92
N PHE A 214 -11.46 1.22 -7.00
CA PHE A 214 -10.55 0.08 -7.13
C PHE A 214 -9.20 0.47 -7.73
N MET A 215 -8.10 0.08 -7.07
CA MET A 215 -6.76 0.22 -7.62
C MET A 215 -6.44 -0.98 -8.52
N SER A 216 -6.38 -0.75 -9.83
CA SER A 216 -6.30 -1.84 -10.80
C SER A 216 -4.99 -2.64 -10.67
N HIS A 217 -5.10 -3.97 -10.73
CA HIS A 217 -3.95 -4.87 -10.73
C HIS A 217 -2.98 -4.60 -11.88
N GLY A 218 -3.50 -4.29 -13.08
CA GLY A 218 -2.70 -3.98 -14.26
C GLY A 218 -1.88 -2.70 -14.13
N GLY A 219 -2.32 -1.72 -13.32
CA GLY A 219 -1.53 -0.54 -12.96
C GLY A 219 -0.56 -0.77 -11.81
N GLY A 220 -0.16 -2.02 -11.56
CA GLY A 220 0.66 -2.41 -10.41
C GLY A 220 -0.05 -2.22 -9.07
N SER A 221 -1.39 -2.10 -9.05
CA SER A 221 -2.16 -1.73 -7.84
C SER A 221 -1.70 -0.39 -7.23
N TRP A 222 -1.21 0.54 -8.06
CA TRP A 222 -0.66 1.81 -7.56
C TRP A 222 -0.81 2.99 -8.52
N LEU A 223 -0.56 2.77 -9.81
CA LEU A 223 -0.52 3.85 -10.79
C LEU A 223 -1.89 4.11 -11.44
N HIS A 224 -2.78 3.13 -11.49
CA HIS A 224 -4.08 3.23 -12.15
C HIS A 224 -5.21 2.88 -11.18
N GLY A 225 -6.26 3.71 -11.15
CA GLY A 225 -7.48 3.45 -10.38
C GLY A 225 -8.75 3.60 -11.22
N ALA A 226 -9.82 2.94 -10.82
CA ALA A 226 -11.17 3.16 -11.33
C ALA A 226 -12.07 3.64 -10.20
N VAL A 227 -12.93 4.61 -10.48
CA VAL A 227 -13.82 5.25 -9.51
C VAL A 227 -15.24 5.21 -10.07
N SER A 228 -16.14 4.56 -9.36
CA SER A 228 -17.56 4.51 -9.67
C SER A 228 -18.29 5.63 -8.94
N ILE A 229 -19.10 6.41 -9.65
CA ILE A 229 -19.87 7.53 -9.09
C ILE A 229 -21.34 7.47 -9.51
N LYS A 230 -22.20 8.11 -8.72
CA LYS A 230 -23.57 8.43 -9.13
C LYS A 230 -23.65 9.86 -9.65
N LYS A 231 -23.52 10.01 -10.97
CA LYS A 231 -23.55 11.30 -11.65
C LYS A 231 -24.90 11.99 -11.50
N LYS A 232 -24.88 13.26 -11.10
CA LYS A 232 -26.05 14.15 -10.95
C LYS A 232 -25.91 15.45 -11.75
N ASN A 233 -24.68 15.87 -12.03
CA ASN A 233 -24.35 17.04 -12.85
C ASN A 233 -23.36 16.67 -13.95
N GLU A 234 -23.34 17.45 -15.05
CA GLU A 234 -22.46 17.19 -16.18
C GLU A 234 -20.97 17.24 -15.83
N ASP A 235 -20.59 18.04 -14.83
CA ASP A 235 -19.19 18.23 -14.43
C ASP A 235 -18.72 17.28 -13.31
N ASP A 236 -19.58 16.38 -12.83
CA ASP A 236 -19.27 15.46 -11.74
C ASP A 236 -18.09 14.52 -12.07
N GLY A 237 -18.00 14.03 -13.32
CA GLY A 237 -16.89 13.15 -13.71
C GLY A 237 -15.54 13.86 -13.65
N ARG A 238 -15.46 15.11 -14.10
CA ARG A 238 -14.25 15.96 -13.96
C ARG A 238 -13.92 16.27 -12.50
N LYS A 239 -14.92 16.59 -11.66
CA LYS A 239 -14.71 16.78 -10.22
C LYS A 239 -14.17 15.52 -9.54
N ALA A 240 -14.70 14.35 -9.90
CA ALA A 240 -14.24 13.07 -9.38
C ALA A 240 -12.80 12.76 -9.79
N ILE A 241 -12.40 13.03 -11.05
CA ILE A 241 -11.02 12.88 -11.52
C ILE A 241 -10.05 13.68 -10.64
N GLU A 242 -10.35 14.96 -10.43
CA GLU A 242 -9.52 15.87 -9.64
C GLU A 242 -9.41 15.39 -8.18
N ALA A 243 -10.55 15.10 -7.56
CA ALA A 243 -10.59 14.59 -6.19
C ALA A 243 -9.90 13.23 -6.03
N ALA A 244 -9.95 12.36 -7.03
CA ALA A 244 -9.29 11.07 -7.01
C ALA A 244 -7.76 11.22 -7.04
N PHE A 245 -7.23 12.17 -7.84
CA PHE A 245 -5.80 12.49 -7.82
C PHE A 245 -5.33 13.12 -6.50
N ASP A 246 -6.19 13.87 -5.82
CA ASP A 246 -5.91 14.41 -4.49
C ASP A 246 -5.91 13.31 -3.42
N GLY A 247 -6.83 12.33 -3.54
CA GLY A 247 -6.90 11.17 -2.65
C GLY A 247 -5.71 10.21 -2.81
N HIS A 248 -5.07 10.18 -3.98
CA HIS A 248 -3.84 9.42 -4.23
C HIS A 248 -2.87 10.17 -5.14
N ALA A 249 -1.97 10.93 -4.52
CA ALA A 249 -1.01 11.77 -5.23
C ALA A 249 -0.03 10.99 -6.15
N SER A 250 0.15 9.67 -5.97
CA SER A 250 0.99 8.87 -6.87
C SER A 250 0.22 8.21 -8.02
N MET A 251 -1.11 8.27 -8.01
CA MET A 251 -1.94 7.77 -9.13
C MET A 251 -1.64 8.57 -10.39
N LYS A 252 -1.44 7.85 -11.49
CA LYS A 252 -1.15 8.38 -12.81
C LYS A 252 -2.40 8.47 -13.67
N HIS A 253 -3.20 7.42 -13.71
CA HIS A 253 -4.42 7.36 -14.51
C HIS A 253 -5.64 7.01 -13.67
N VAL A 254 -6.78 7.62 -14.00
CA VAL A 254 -8.05 7.30 -13.34
C VAL A 254 -9.19 7.24 -14.36
N TRP A 255 -9.99 6.17 -14.28
CA TRP A 255 -11.25 6.05 -15.02
C TRP A 255 -12.40 6.36 -14.07
N VAL A 256 -13.22 7.34 -14.40
CA VAL A 256 -14.46 7.62 -13.67
C VAL A 256 -15.61 7.02 -14.45
N VAL A 257 -16.39 6.15 -13.81
CA VAL A 257 -17.47 5.38 -14.42
C VAL A 257 -18.76 5.53 -13.61
N ASP A 258 -19.89 5.17 -14.20
CA ASP A 258 -21.18 5.07 -13.51
C ASP A 258 -21.24 3.93 -12.48
N ASP A 259 -22.27 3.94 -11.63
CA ASP A 259 -22.60 2.93 -10.63
C ASP A 259 -23.07 1.57 -11.17
N ASP A 260 -23.26 1.45 -12.49
CA ASP A 260 -23.55 0.18 -13.17
C ASP A 260 -22.29 -0.56 -13.65
N ILE A 261 -21.11 0.06 -13.51
CA ILE A 261 -19.83 -0.54 -13.88
C ILE A 261 -19.15 -1.12 -12.65
N ASP A 262 -18.91 -2.43 -12.66
CA ASP A 262 -18.05 -3.11 -11.69
C ASP A 262 -16.59 -2.70 -11.91
N VAL A 263 -16.05 -1.86 -11.02
CA VAL A 263 -14.68 -1.34 -11.08
C VAL A 263 -13.61 -2.39 -10.79
N THR A 264 -13.98 -3.54 -10.20
CA THR A 264 -13.05 -4.66 -9.98
C THR A 264 -12.83 -5.49 -11.25
N ASN A 265 -13.75 -5.39 -12.21
CA ASN A 265 -13.67 -6.05 -13.50
C ASN A 265 -13.05 -5.13 -14.55
N SER A 266 -11.78 -5.39 -14.90
CA SER A 266 -11.06 -4.58 -15.89
C SER A 266 -11.74 -4.52 -17.27
N GLN A 267 -12.43 -5.59 -17.68
CA GLN A 267 -13.16 -5.60 -18.96
C GLN A 267 -14.42 -4.73 -18.91
N ALA A 268 -15.03 -4.57 -17.74
CA ALA A 268 -16.18 -3.68 -17.57
C ALA A 268 -15.74 -2.21 -17.65
N VAL A 269 -14.62 -1.86 -17.02
CA VAL A 269 -14.02 -0.51 -17.09
C VAL A 269 -13.56 -0.18 -18.51
N GLU A 270 -12.88 -1.13 -19.18
CA GLU A 270 -12.49 -0.98 -20.58
C GLU A 270 -13.70 -0.78 -21.50
N TRP A 271 -14.78 -1.55 -21.29
CA TRP A 271 -16.01 -1.39 -22.06
C TRP A 271 -16.66 -0.02 -21.85
N ALA A 272 -16.67 0.51 -20.62
CA ALA A 272 -17.15 1.86 -20.34
C ALA A 272 -16.31 2.91 -21.10
N MET A 273 -14.97 2.78 -21.06
CA MET A 273 -14.08 3.64 -21.86
C MET A 273 -14.37 3.52 -23.37
N ALA A 274 -14.62 2.34 -23.89
CA ALA A 274 -14.88 2.16 -25.33
C ALA A 274 -16.23 2.76 -25.78
N THR A 275 -17.24 2.82 -24.91
CA THR A 275 -18.63 3.11 -25.30
C THR A 275 -19.19 4.41 -24.74
N ARG A 276 -18.56 5.00 -23.72
CA ARG A 276 -19.06 6.20 -23.01
C ARG A 276 -18.12 7.40 -23.06
N PHE A 277 -16.95 7.28 -23.70
CA PHE A 277 -15.91 8.30 -23.67
C PHE A 277 -15.65 8.91 -25.05
N GLN A 278 -15.48 10.23 -25.11
CA GLN A 278 -15.01 10.97 -26.29
C GLN A 278 -13.84 11.89 -25.88
N ALA A 279 -12.66 11.67 -26.46
CA ALA A 279 -11.41 12.26 -25.96
C ALA A 279 -11.33 13.79 -26.05
N ASP A 280 -12.05 14.41 -27.00
CA ASP A 280 -12.10 15.86 -27.15
C ASP A 280 -12.89 16.57 -26.04
N ARG A 281 -13.78 15.84 -25.35
CA ARG A 281 -14.62 16.34 -24.26
C ARG A 281 -14.25 15.77 -22.89
N ASP A 282 -13.99 14.47 -22.83
CA ASP A 282 -14.04 13.69 -21.60
C ASP A 282 -12.64 13.41 -21.02
N LEU A 283 -11.58 13.82 -21.71
CA LEU A 283 -10.18 13.66 -21.30
C LEU A 283 -9.72 14.83 -20.42
N VAL A 284 -9.12 14.53 -19.28
CA VAL A 284 -8.44 15.51 -18.41
C VAL A 284 -6.95 15.21 -18.38
N ILE A 285 -6.12 16.16 -18.83
CA ILE A 285 -4.65 16.01 -18.83
C ILE A 285 -4.05 16.98 -17.82
N LYS A 286 -3.25 16.47 -16.87
CA LYS A 286 -2.45 17.29 -15.94
C LYS A 286 -0.97 17.11 -16.24
N THR A 287 -0.36 18.11 -16.84
CA THR A 287 1.08 18.15 -17.15
C THR A 287 1.86 18.84 -16.03
N GLY A 288 3.19 18.64 -15.99
CA GLY A 288 4.06 19.34 -15.04
C GLY A 288 3.86 18.94 -13.57
N VAL A 289 3.24 17.80 -13.32
CA VAL A 289 2.98 17.28 -11.98
C VAL A 289 4.02 16.22 -11.59
N LYS A 290 4.19 16.01 -10.29
CA LYS A 290 5.00 14.88 -9.79
C LYS A 290 4.13 13.64 -9.66
N GLY A 291 4.70 12.49 -10.03
CA GLY A 291 4.08 11.17 -9.89
C GLY A 291 4.80 10.28 -8.90
N SER A 292 4.57 8.97 -9.04
CA SER A 292 5.30 7.97 -8.26
C SER A 292 6.76 7.90 -8.68
N SER A 293 7.66 7.66 -7.72
CA SER A 293 9.03 7.23 -8.02
C SER A 293 9.13 5.83 -8.62
N LEU A 294 8.03 5.07 -8.58
CA LEU A 294 7.95 3.70 -9.12
C LEU A 294 7.53 3.67 -10.59
N ASP A 295 7.08 4.79 -11.17
CA ASP A 295 6.73 4.84 -12.59
C ASP A 295 8.01 4.94 -13.43
N PRO A 296 8.41 3.88 -14.17
CA PRO A 296 9.63 3.90 -14.98
C PRO A 296 9.54 4.83 -16.19
N SER A 297 8.33 5.28 -16.57
CA SER A 297 8.12 6.22 -17.67
C SER A 297 8.14 7.68 -17.24
N ALA A 298 8.14 7.96 -15.93
CA ALA A 298 8.30 9.31 -15.42
C ALA A 298 9.75 9.78 -15.55
N ASP A 299 9.98 11.09 -15.46
CA ASP A 299 11.35 11.62 -15.45
C ASP A 299 12.12 11.06 -14.23
N PRO A 300 13.27 10.39 -14.44
CA PRO A 300 13.94 9.62 -13.38
C PRO A 300 14.53 10.51 -12.27
N LYS A 301 14.73 11.81 -12.52
CA LYS A 301 15.33 12.74 -11.55
C LYS A 301 14.27 13.55 -10.81
N THR A 302 13.34 14.13 -11.56
CA THR A 302 12.34 15.06 -11.05
C THR A 302 11.05 14.36 -10.63
N ARG A 303 10.83 13.12 -11.10
CA ARG A 303 9.58 12.38 -11.02
C ARG A 303 8.41 13.10 -11.71
N GLY A 304 8.75 14.01 -12.64
CA GLY A 304 7.78 14.68 -13.48
C GLY A 304 7.06 13.67 -14.35
N THR A 305 5.73 13.76 -14.38
CA THR A 305 4.88 12.89 -15.19
C THR A 305 3.67 13.67 -15.70
N VAL A 306 2.89 13.01 -16.53
CA VAL A 306 1.57 13.49 -16.95
C VAL A 306 0.54 12.55 -16.34
N LYS A 307 -0.45 13.13 -15.66
CA LYS A 307 -1.62 12.40 -15.19
C LYS A 307 -2.77 12.57 -16.15
N VAL A 308 -3.57 11.52 -16.30
CA VAL A 308 -4.70 11.51 -17.23
C VAL A 308 -5.94 10.94 -16.55
N GLY A 309 -7.02 11.70 -16.54
CA GLY A 309 -8.33 11.24 -16.13
C GLY A 309 -9.23 11.01 -17.33
N PHE A 310 -10.02 9.96 -17.27
CA PHE A 310 -11.00 9.59 -18.28
C PHE A 310 -12.40 9.65 -17.67
N ASP A 311 -13.22 10.60 -18.11
CA ASP A 311 -14.64 10.64 -17.74
C ASP A 311 -15.42 9.68 -18.64
N CYS A 312 -15.61 8.46 -18.16
CA CYS A 312 -16.35 7.41 -18.88
C CYS A 312 -17.80 7.31 -18.38
N THR A 313 -18.35 8.40 -17.83
CA THR A 313 -19.74 8.47 -17.37
C THR A 313 -20.70 8.78 -18.50
N ILE A 314 -21.94 8.31 -18.39
CA ILE A 314 -22.99 8.61 -19.36
C ILE A 314 -23.30 10.13 -19.36
N PRO A 315 -23.39 10.79 -20.52
CA PRO A 315 -23.89 12.18 -20.62
C PRO A 315 -25.34 12.29 -20.15
N LEU A 316 -25.71 13.33 -19.41
CA LEU A 316 -27.08 13.45 -18.87
C LEU A 316 -28.11 13.89 -19.92
N ASP A 317 -27.66 14.33 -21.10
CA ASP A 317 -28.49 14.67 -22.26
C ASP A 317 -28.91 13.43 -23.09
N ARG A 318 -28.59 12.22 -22.63
CA ARG A 318 -28.89 10.96 -23.31
C ARG A 318 -29.56 9.96 -22.37
N GLU A 319 -30.33 9.04 -22.94
CA GLU A 319 -31.01 8.00 -22.19
C GLU A 319 -30.02 6.93 -21.69
N ARG A 320 -30.05 6.61 -20.39
CA ARG A 320 -29.13 5.64 -19.77
C ARG A 320 -29.18 4.25 -20.43
N ASN A 321 -30.35 3.87 -20.94
CA ASN A 321 -30.58 2.59 -21.59
C ASN A 321 -29.77 2.44 -22.91
N ASP A 322 -29.47 3.54 -23.60
CA ASP A 322 -28.67 3.50 -24.84
C ASP A 322 -27.20 3.14 -24.57
N PHE A 323 -26.76 3.25 -23.32
CA PHE A 323 -25.41 2.97 -22.85
C PHE A 323 -25.35 1.78 -21.89
N SER A 324 -26.43 1.00 -21.79
CA SER A 324 -26.50 -0.18 -20.91
C SER A 324 -26.21 -1.45 -21.68
N LYS A 325 -25.51 -2.42 -21.07
CA LYS A 325 -25.37 -3.76 -21.66
C LYS A 325 -26.75 -4.41 -21.74
N THR A 326 -27.06 -4.99 -22.90
CA THR A 326 -28.30 -5.75 -23.06
C THR A 326 -28.28 -6.97 -22.15
N LYS A 327 -29.37 -7.19 -21.41
CA LYS A 327 -29.53 -8.40 -20.62
C LYS A 327 -29.83 -9.58 -21.55
N PRO A 328 -29.37 -10.79 -21.23
CA PRO A 328 -29.82 -11.99 -21.95
C PRO A 328 -31.35 -12.05 -21.96
N GLY A 329 -31.93 -12.40 -23.12
CA GLY A 329 -33.39 -12.54 -23.26
C GLY A 329 -33.99 -13.72 -22.49
N MET A 330 -33.14 -14.63 -22.01
CA MET A 330 -33.51 -15.78 -21.20
C MET A 330 -32.47 -15.97 -20.09
N GLN A 331 -32.93 -16.24 -18.87
CA GLN A 331 -32.10 -16.72 -17.78
C GLN A 331 -32.18 -18.25 -17.80
N VAL A 332 -31.04 -18.92 -17.85
CA VAL A 332 -30.96 -20.39 -17.88
C VAL A 332 -30.42 -20.86 -16.54
N ASN A 333 -31.18 -21.69 -15.85
CA ASN A 333 -30.66 -22.49 -14.75
C ASN A 333 -30.10 -23.80 -15.33
N LEU A 334 -28.78 -23.95 -15.34
CA LEU A 334 -28.13 -25.14 -15.93
C LEU A 334 -28.59 -26.45 -15.26
N GLU A 335 -28.96 -26.41 -13.98
CA GLU A 335 -29.47 -27.59 -13.25
C GLU A 335 -30.81 -28.10 -13.81
N GLU A 336 -31.58 -27.26 -14.51
CA GLU A 336 -32.82 -27.68 -15.18
C GLU A 336 -32.57 -28.43 -16.50
N TYR A 337 -31.31 -28.45 -16.98
CA TYR A 337 -30.92 -29.01 -18.28
C TYR A 337 -29.86 -30.12 -18.20
N LEU A 338 -29.35 -30.41 -17.00
CA LEU A 338 -28.33 -31.43 -16.76
C LEU A 338 -28.93 -32.49 -15.82
N ASP A 339 -28.84 -33.76 -16.22
CA ASP A 339 -29.31 -34.93 -15.46
C ASP A 339 -28.44 -35.24 -14.22
#